data_AF-A0A536EDS7-F1
#
_entry.id   AF-A0A536EDS7-F1
#
_cell.length_a   1.000
_cell.length_b   1.000
_cell.length_c   1.000
_cell.angle_alpha   90.00
_cell.angle_beta   90.00
_cell.angle_gamma   90.00
#
_symmetry.space_group_name_H-M   'P 1'
#
loop_
_entity.id
_entity.type
_entity.pdbx_description
1 polymer ?
#
loop_
_entity_poly.entity_id
_entity_poly.type
_entity_poly.pdbx_seq_one_letter_code
_entity_poly.pdbx_strand_id
1 'polypeptide(L)'
;AVFGPTAAAARIESSKSFAKRLMDEAGIPTARWTSGGAGDRGRLRAFIAELGGACVIKADGLALGKGVVVCDTASDGERALAACLDERRFGDAGMTVVVEERLAGPEVSVFGLCDGTRLRMLHTARDHKRLQDGDRGPNTGGMGAVSPSPDVDDALLDATITAVLQPCVDALKDRGTSFVGCLYAGLMLTDAGPRVLEFNARFGDPEAQVLLPLLDESALELLVACARGRLEPGRARFRADTALGVVTATAGYPGDVRTGDIVTGLDALDGDVLVFHGGTRRSDDGTLRTSGGRVLCVVALGADVDAARSHAYENLARVRFEGMQYRRDIGAAVTAFSAASP
;
A
#
# COMPACT_ATOMS: atom_id res chain seq x y z
N ALA A 1 -10.66 -24.92 -3.61
CA ALA A 1 -9.94 -23.84 -4.32
C ALA A 1 -10.05 -22.59 -3.46
N VAL A 2 -8.94 -21.91 -3.20
CA VAL A 2 -8.88 -20.70 -2.35
C VAL A 2 -8.20 -19.60 -3.16
N PHE A 3 -8.75 -18.38 -3.13
CA PHE A 3 -8.07 -17.21 -3.67
C PHE A 3 -7.17 -16.63 -2.58
N GLY A 4 -5.87 -16.80 -2.74
CA GLY A 4 -4.87 -16.34 -1.78
C GLY A 4 -3.63 -17.23 -1.79
N PRO A 5 -2.45 -16.66 -1.53
CA PRO A 5 -1.21 -17.39 -1.67
C PRO A 5 -1.04 -18.38 -0.52
N THR A 6 -0.29 -19.44 -0.77
CA THR A 6 0.18 -20.30 0.32
C THR A 6 1.12 -19.50 1.24
N ALA A 7 1.31 -19.96 2.48
CA ALA A 7 2.26 -19.31 3.40
C ALA A 7 3.68 -19.22 2.81
N ALA A 8 4.09 -20.19 1.99
CA ALA A 8 5.39 -20.19 1.32
C ALA A 8 5.49 -19.09 0.25
N ALA A 9 4.46 -18.91 -0.58
CA ALA A 9 4.40 -17.84 -1.59
C ALA A 9 4.20 -16.45 -0.95
N ALA A 10 3.44 -16.37 0.14
CA ALA A 10 3.18 -15.13 0.88
C ALA A 10 4.43 -14.53 1.54
N ARG A 11 5.55 -15.25 1.57
CA ARG A 11 6.86 -14.72 1.99
C ARG A 11 7.30 -13.51 1.17
N ILE A 12 6.77 -13.35 -0.05
CA ILE A 12 6.99 -12.15 -0.88
C ILE A 12 6.53 -10.85 -0.17
N GLU A 13 5.53 -10.93 0.71
CA GLU A 13 5.10 -9.82 1.59
C GLU A 13 5.71 -9.98 3.00
N SER A 14 5.63 -11.19 3.56
CA SER A 14 5.94 -11.39 4.98
C SER A 14 7.44 -11.35 5.29
N SER A 15 8.33 -11.40 4.30
CA SER A 15 9.77 -11.21 4.45
C SER A 15 10.31 -10.30 3.35
N LYS A 16 10.68 -9.09 3.74
CA LYS A 16 11.29 -8.08 2.88
C LYS A 16 12.65 -8.53 2.37
N SER A 17 13.44 -9.22 3.19
CA SER A 17 14.73 -9.75 2.74
C SER A 17 14.55 -10.87 1.70
N PHE A 18 13.51 -11.71 1.83
CA PHE A 18 13.16 -12.69 0.81
C PHE A 18 12.73 -12.01 -0.49
N ALA A 19 11.86 -11.01 -0.42
CA ALA A 19 11.42 -10.26 -1.58
C ALA A 19 12.59 -9.60 -2.32
N LYS A 20 13.53 -8.98 -1.58
CA LYS A 20 14.70 -8.34 -2.17
C LYS A 20 15.64 -9.33 -2.87
N ARG A 21 15.93 -10.48 -2.25
CA ARG A 21 16.71 -11.54 -2.92
C ARG A 21 16.01 -12.06 -4.17
N LEU A 22 14.70 -12.27 -4.10
CA LEU A 22 13.93 -12.71 -5.26
C LEU A 22 13.99 -11.69 -6.39
N MET A 23 13.90 -10.40 -6.07
CA MET A 23 14.03 -9.33 -7.06
C MET A 23 15.41 -9.30 -7.70
N ASP A 24 16.48 -9.40 -6.91
CA ASP A 24 17.85 -9.45 -7.45
C ASP A 24 18.05 -10.65 -8.39
N GLU A 25 17.58 -11.85 -7.99
CA GLU A 25 17.70 -13.07 -8.78
C GLU A 25 16.86 -13.01 -10.08
N ALA A 26 15.69 -12.38 -10.03
CA ALA A 26 14.78 -12.22 -11.16
C ALA A 26 15.09 -10.99 -12.04
N GLY A 27 16.10 -10.18 -11.69
CA GLY A 27 16.43 -8.94 -12.38
C GLY A 27 15.36 -7.85 -12.26
N ILE A 28 14.52 -7.90 -11.23
CA ILE A 28 13.46 -6.92 -10.99
C ILE A 28 14.07 -5.62 -10.42
N PRO A 29 13.85 -4.45 -11.03
CA PRO A 29 14.41 -3.20 -10.56
C PRO A 29 13.90 -2.82 -9.16
N THR A 30 14.81 -2.69 -8.21
CA THR A 30 14.51 -2.33 -6.80
C THR A 30 15.60 -1.41 -6.25
N ALA A 31 15.34 -0.70 -5.15
CA ALA A 31 16.36 0.02 -4.39
C ALA A 31 17.57 -0.86 -4.07
N ARG A 32 18.81 -0.34 -4.22
CA ARG A 32 20.03 -0.93 -3.64
C ARG A 32 19.78 -1.21 -2.17
N TRP A 33 20.22 -2.37 -1.70
CA TRP A 33 19.84 -2.82 -0.38
C TRP A 33 20.88 -3.75 0.24
N THR A 34 20.77 -3.91 1.55
CA THR A 34 21.46 -4.94 2.32
C THR A 34 20.57 -5.37 3.48
N SER A 35 20.78 -6.58 4.02
CA SER A 35 20.07 -7.03 5.22
C SER A 35 20.98 -7.74 6.19
N GLY A 36 20.63 -7.74 7.46
CA GLY A 36 21.39 -8.43 8.50
C GLY A 36 20.77 -8.33 9.88
N GLY A 37 21.32 -9.08 10.83
CA GLY A 37 20.90 -9.08 12.23
C GLY A 37 21.88 -8.31 13.13
N ALA A 38 21.81 -8.58 14.44
CA ALA A 38 22.68 -7.93 15.42
C ALA A 38 24.19 -8.15 15.16
N GLY A 39 24.58 -9.30 14.60
CA GLY A 39 25.97 -9.60 14.24
C GLY A 39 26.49 -8.82 13.03
N ASP A 40 25.60 -8.25 12.21
CA ASP A 40 25.94 -7.55 10.96
C ASP A 40 26.03 -6.04 11.11
N ARG A 41 25.90 -5.49 12.33
CA ARG A 41 25.80 -4.03 12.56
C ARG A 41 26.88 -3.22 11.88
N GLY A 42 28.13 -3.69 11.89
CA GLY A 42 29.25 -3.00 11.23
C GLY A 42 29.01 -2.85 9.73
N ARG A 43 28.56 -3.93 9.06
CA ARG A 43 28.25 -3.94 7.62
C ARG A 43 27.04 -3.07 7.30
N LEU A 44 26.00 -3.11 8.14
CA LEU A 44 24.81 -2.27 7.96
C LEU A 44 25.14 -0.78 8.09
N ARG A 45 25.95 -0.39 9.09
CA ARG A 45 26.42 0.99 9.26
C ARG A 45 27.30 1.47 8.12
N ALA A 46 28.22 0.60 7.66
CA ALA A 46 29.06 0.92 6.51
C ALA A 46 28.22 1.21 5.26
N PHE A 47 27.17 0.43 5.03
CA PHE A 47 26.25 0.66 3.92
C PHE A 47 25.43 1.96 4.07
N ILE A 48 24.96 2.28 5.28
CA ILE A 48 24.30 3.58 5.55
C ILE A 48 25.24 4.75 5.20
N ALA A 49 26.52 4.64 5.57
CA ALA A 49 27.53 5.65 5.25
C ALA A 49 27.80 5.73 3.74
N GLU A 50 27.87 4.59 3.03
CA GLU A 50 28.01 4.53 1.58
C GLU A 50 26.85 5.23 0.85
N LEU A 51 25.63 5.12 1.38
CA LEU A 51 24.44 5.81 0.87
C LEU A 51 24.42 7.32 1.18
N GLY A 52 25.44 7.86 1.85
CA GLY A 52 25.48 9.26 2.27
C GLY A 52 24.51 9.58 3.42
N GLY A 53 24.02 8.57 4.14
CA GLY A 53 23.12 8.69 5.29
C GLY A 53 21.63 8.68 4.96
N ALA A 54 21.23 9.12 3.77
CA ALA A 54 19.84 9.08 3.32
C ALA A 54 19.44 7.64 2.94
N CYS A 55 18.65 6.99 3.79
CA CYS A 55 18.30 5.58 3.61
C CYS A 55 16.91 5.27 4.18
N VAL A 56 16.45 4.04 3.93
CA VAL A 56 15.22 3.51 4.52
C VAL A 56 15.55 2.25 5.31
N ILE A 57 15.20 2.24 6.59
CA ILE A 57 15.35 1.08 7.48
C ILE A 57 14.00 0.38 7.60
N LYS A 58 13.95 -0.90 7.25
CA LYS A 58 12.73 -1.72 7.32
C LYS A 58 12.95 -2.96 8.18
N ALA A 59 12.04 -3.23 9.11
CA ALA A 59 12.00 -4.49 9.84
C ALA A 59 11.60 -5.64 8.88
N ASP A 60 12.34 -6.76 8.92
CA ASP A 60 12.01 -7.95 8.12
C ASP A 60 10.89 -8.74 8.80
N GLY A 61 9.69 -8.65 8.25
CA GLY A 61 8.47 -9.18 8.87
C GLY A 61 7.24 -8.30 8.65
N LEU A 62 6.10 -8.77 9.16
CA LEU A 62 4.84 -8.02 9.15
C LEU A 62 4.80 -7.05 10.33
N ALA A 63 5.08 -5.78 10.06
CA ALA A 63 5.02 -4.70 11.05
C ALA A 63 3.83 -3.75 10.82
N LEU A 64 2.79 -4.19 10.08
CA LEU A 64 1.58 -3.42 9.77
C LEU A 64 1.87 -1.99 9.24
N GLY A 65 2.88 -1.84 8.39
CA GLY A 65 3.33 -0.55 7.85
C GLY A 65 4.09 0.35 8.85
N LYS A 66 4.19 -0.03 10.13
CA LYS A 66 4.88 0.75 11.18
C LYS A 66 6.37 0.45 11.29
N GLY A 67 6.85 -0.61 10.66
CA GLY A 67 8.25 -1.04 10.69
C GLY A 67 9.14 -0.44 9.61
N VAL A 68 8.77 0.72 9.06
CA VAL A 68 9.52 1.42 8.02
C VAL A 68 9.87 2.82 8.52
N VAL A 69 11.18 3.12 8.56
CA VAL A 69 11.71 4.42 8.97
C VAL A 69 12.49 5.00 7.80
N VAL A 70 12.10 6.18 7.34
CA VAL A 70 12.84 6.96 6.34
C VAL A 70 13.80 7.88 7.10
N CYS A 71 15.08 7.80 6.74
CA CYS A 71 16.16 8.49 7.42
C CYS A 71 16.77 9.55 6.48
N ASP A 72 16.97 10.76 7.00
CA ASP A 72 17.58 11.86 6.25
C ASP A 72 19.09 11.93 6.45
N THR A 73 19.57 11.46 7.61
CA THR A 73 20.99 11.46 7.97
C THR A 73 21.50 10.09 8.41
N ALA A 74 22.83 9.90 8.37
CA ALA A 74 23.47 8.69 8.88
C ALA A 74 23.15 8.45 10.36
N SER A 75 23.04 9.52 11.16
CA SER A 75 22.65 9.41 12.57
C SER A 75 21.20 8.92 12.71
N ASP A 76 20.28 9.37 11.86
CA ASP A 76 18.90 8.85 11.86
C ASP A 76 18.88 7.36 11.53
N GLY A 77 19.67 6.95 10.52
CA GLY A 77 19.83 5.56 10.13
C GLY A 77 20.36 4.69 11.26
N GLU A 78 21.40 5.15 11.97
CA GLU A 78 21.95 4.44 13.13
C GLU A 78 20.96 4.30 14.28
N ARG A 79 20.20 5.35 14.59
CA ARG A 79 19.17 5.30 15.64
C ARG A 79 18.03 4.36 15.26
N ALA A 80 17.58 4.40 14.00
CA ALA A 80 16.55 3.50 13.49
C ALA A 80 17.02 2.04 13.48
N LEU A 81 18.28 1.80 13.11
CA LEU A 81 18.91 0.48 13.17
C LEU A 81 18.95 -0.08 14.60
N ALA A 82 19.38 0.74 15.56
CA ALA A 82 19.41 0.37 16.97
C ALA A 82 17.99 0.06 17.49
N ALA A 83 17.01 0.93 17.21
CA ALA A 83 15.63 0.71 17.62
C ALA A 83 15.02 -0.59 17.05
N CYS A 84 15.40 -0.97 15.82
CA CYS A 84 14.95 -2.23 15.24
C CYS A 84 15.63 -3.46 15.87
N LEU A 85 16.95 -3.42 16.04
CA LEU A 85 17.75 -4.59 16.45
C LEU A 85 17.87 -4.78 17.96
N ASP A 86 17.91 -3.69 18.74
CA ASP A 86 18.13 -3.72 20.20
C ASP A 86 16.81 -3.79 20.96
N GLU A 87 15.83 -2.96 20.59
CA GLU A 87 14.61 -2.80 21.38
C GLU A 87 13.55 -3.87 21.09
N ARG A 88 13.80 -4.76 20.10
CA ARG A 88 12.79 -5.69 19.54
C ARG A 88 11.43 -5.02 19.38
N ARG A 89 11.44 -3.76 18.95
CA ARG A 89 10.25 -2.87 18.95
C ARG A 89 9.08 -3.43 18.14
N PHE A 90 9.34 -4.45 17.32
CA PHE A 90 8.37 -5.16 16.48
C PHE A 90 8.25 -6.67 16.81
N GLY A 91 8.69 -7.12 17.99
CA GLY A 91 8.71 -8.54 18.37
C GLY A 91 9.76 -9.36 17.60
N ASP A 92 9.45 -10.61 17.28
CA ASP A 92 10.36 -11.51 16.52
C ASP A 92 10.66 -11.01 15.10
N ALA A 93 9.83 -10.11 14.56
CA ALA A 93 10.04 -9.41 13.28
C ALA A 93 11.22 -8.39 13.30
N GLY A 94 11.94 -8.26 14.42
CA GLY A 94 13.11 -7.39 14.57
C GLY A 94 14.47 -8.10 14.49
N MET A 95 14.50 -9.42 14.27
CA MET A 95 15.77 -10.19 14.24
C MET A 95 16.62 -9.89 13.01
N THR A 96 16.00 -9.41 11.93
CA THR A 96 16.66 -9.01 10.69
C THR A 96 16.07 -7.69 10.24
N VAL A 97 16.94 -6.81 9.75
CA VAL A 97 16.55 -5.54 9.13
C VAL A 97 17.00 -5.52 7.68
N VAL A 98 16.27 -4.76 6.86
CA VAL A 98 16.64 -4.40 5.51
C VAL A 98 16.97 -2.91 5.50
N VAL A 99 18.15 -2.55 5.02
CA VAL A 99 18.57 -1.17 4.77
C VAL A 99 18.54 -0.95 3.26
N GLU A 100 17.83 0.07 2.81
CA GLU A 100 17.65 0.39 1.39
C GLU A 100 18.11 1.81 1.09
N GLU A 101 18.59 2.04 -0.14
CA GLU A 101 18.71 3.39 -0.66
C GLU A 101 17.34 4.08 -0.66
N ARG A 102 17.33 5.38 -0.37
CA ARG A 102 16.11 6.17 -0.46
C ARG A 102 15.82 6.49 -1.92
N LEU A 103 14.69 5.99 -2.42
CA LEU A 103 14.17 6.37 -3.73
C LEU A 103 13.33 7.64 -3.63
N ALA A 104 13.27 8.39 -4.72
CA ALA A 104 12.47 9.60 -4.84
C ALA A 104 11.67 9.58 -6.14
N GLY A 105 10.45 10.11 -6.08
CA GLY A 105 9.49 10.11 -7.18
C GLY A 105 8.04 10.01 -6.66
N PRO A 106 7.06 9.98 -7.57
CA PRO A 106 5.69 9.57 -7.24
C PRO A 106 5.62 8.09 -6.83
N GLU A 107 4.89 7.79 -5.76
CA GLU A 107 4.53 6.41 -5.40
C GLU A 107 3.28 5.97 -6.18
N VAL A 108 3.30 4.74 -6.69
CA VAL A 108 2.14 4.12 -7.34
C VAL A 108 2.01 2.65 -6.98
N SER A 109 0.77 2.18 -6.86
CA SER A 109 0.40 0.80 -6.59
C SER A 109 -0.09 0.15 -7.89
N VAL A 110 0.51 -0.99 -8.23
CA VAL A 110 0.14 -1.79 -9.41
C VAL A 110 -0.27 -3.19 -8.97
N PHE A 111 -1.34 -3.72 -9.56
CA PHE A 111 -1.99 -4.93 -9.09
C PHE A 111 -2.18 -5.94 -10.22
N GLY A 112 -1.88 -7.21 -9.94
CA GLY A 112 -2.14 -8.33 -10.84
C GLY A 112 -2.80 -9.49 -10.09
N LEU A 113 -3.93 -9.97 -10.60
CA LEU A 113 -4.49 -11.23 -10.18
C LEU A 113 -3.66 -12.36 -10.79
N CYS A 114 -3.26 -13.35 -9.99
CA CYS A 114 -2.41 -14.44 -10.42
C CYS A 114 -3.08 -15.80 -10.13
N ASP A 115 -2.95 -16.73 -11.08
CA ASP A 115 -3.47 -18.10 -10.97
C ASP A 115 -2.41 -19.16 -10.65
N GLY A 116 -1.19 -18.72 -10.33
CA GLY A 116 -0.01 -19.57 -10.16
C GLY A 116 0.99 -19.45 -11.29
N THR A 117 0.56 -18.97 -12.46
CA THR A 117 1.42 -18.84 -13.65
C THR A 117 1.13 -17.61 -14.50
N ARG A 118 -0.13 -17.21 -14.61
CA ARG A 118 -0.59 -16.12 -15.48
C ARG A 118 -1.13 -14.98 -14.66
N LEU A 119 -0.95 -13.77 -15.19
CA LEU A 119 -1.44 -12.53 -14.61
C LEU A 119 -2.61 -11.95 -15.40
N ARG A 120 -3.65 -11.51 -14.67
CA ARG A 120 -4.68 -10.58 -15.13
C ARG A 120 -4.48 -9.25 -14.43
N MET A 121 -4.14 -8.22 -15.17
CA MET A 121 -3.83 -6.90 -14.65
C MET A 121 -5.07 -6.14 -14.25
N LEU A 122 -4.98 -5.45 -13.13
CA LEU A 122 -5.99 -4.52 -12.66
C LEU A 122 -5.52 -3.07 -12.89
N HIS A 123 -6.42 -2.12 -12.65
CA HIS A 123 -6.07 -0.69 -12.61
C HIS A 123 -4.98 -0.39 -11.57
N THR A 124 -4.33 0.75 -11.75
CA THR A 124 -3.39 1.31 -10.78
C THR A 124 -4.15 2.07 -9.71
N ALA A 125 -3.50 2.28 -8.58
CA ALA A 125 -3.96 3.19 -7.56
C ALA A 125 -2.80 4.00 -7.02
N ARG A 126 -3.08 5.17 -6.48
CA ARG A 126 -2.14 5.92 -5.65
C ARG A 126 -2.74 6.05 -4.26
N ASP A 127 -2.02 5.55 -3.27
CA ASP A 127 -2.41 5.64 -1.88
C ASP A 127 -1.77 6.86 -1.19
N HIS A 128 -2.36 7.27 -0.07
CA HIS A 128 -1.87 8.38 0.73
C HIS A 128 -1.55 7.88 2.15
N LYS A 129 -0.30 7.44 2.37
CA LYS A 129 0.11 6.77 3.63
C LYS A 129 0.21 7.71 4.83
N ARG A 130 0.53 8.98 4.62
CA ARG A 130 0.77 9.94 5.72
C ARG A 130 -0.54 10.42 6.33
N LEU A 131 -0.56 10.60 7.65
CA LEU A 131 -1.77 10.95 8.42
C LEU A 131 -2.33 12.33 8.07
N GLN A 132 -1.46 13.30 7.81
CA GLN A 132 -1.83 14.72 7.69
C GLN A 132 -1.66 15.23 6.25
N ASP A 133 -2.40 16.29 5.94
CA ASP A 133 -2.29 17.02 4.67
C ASP A 133 -0.83 17.45 4.39
N GLY A 134 -0.45 17.41 3.11
CA GLY A 134 0.90 17.68 2.62
C GLY A 134 1.90 16.57 2.94
N ASP A 135 1.42 15.32 3.03
CA ASP A 135 2.23 14.14 3.35
C ASP A 135 3.03 14.25 4.66
N ARG A 136 2.43 14.87 5.68
CA ARG A 136 3.03 15.06 7.01
C ARG A 136 2.53 14.05 8.04
N GLY A 137 3.21 14.04 9.18
CA GLY A 137 2.88 13.15 10.30
C GLY A 137 3.36 11.71 10.07
N PRO A 138 2.98 10.77 10.96
CA PRO A 138 3.43 9.39 10.87
C PRO A 138 2.87 8.66 9.65
N ASN A 139 3.56 7.59 9.22
CA ASN A 139 3.01 6.62 8.27
C ASN A 139 1.80 5.90 8.90
N THR A 140 0.81 5.62 8.08
CA THR A 140 -0.41 4.90 8.44
C THR A 140 -0.61 3.71 7.51
N GLY A 141 -1.74 3.01 7.64
CA GLY A 141 -2.15 1.99 6.67
C GLY A 141 -2.71 2.57 5.37
N GLY A 142 -2.85 3.91 5.26
CA GLY A 142 -3.46 4.61 4.13
C GLY A 142 -4.67 5.45 4.57
N MET A 143 -4.64 6.74 4.27
CA MET A 143 -5.68 7.74 4.58
C MET A 143 -6.62 8.04 3.41
N GLY A 144 -6.38 7.41 2.27
CA GLY A 144 -7.19 7.53 1.07
C GLY A 144 -6.45 6.97 -0.13
N ALA A 145 -7.17 6.81 -1.23
CA ALA A 145 -6.60 6.37 -2.50
C ALA A 145 -7.37 6.97 -3.68
N VAL A 146 -6.72 6.99 -4.84
CA VAL A 146 -7.33 7.33 -6.13
C VAL A 146 -7.02 6.23 -7.15
N SER A 147 -7.98 5.89 -8.00
CA SER A 147 -7.82 4.96 -9.10
C SER A 147 -8.59 5.44 -10.35
N PRO A 148 -8.04 5.32 -11.57
CA PRO A 148 -6.65 4.96 -11.84
C PRO A 148 -5.67 6.01 -11.26
N SER A 149 -4.41 5.63 -11.06
CA SER A 149 -3.38 6.62 -10.69
C SER A 149 -3.14 7.55 -11.88
N PRO A 150 -3.21 8.88 -11.72
CA PRO A 150 -2.94 9.81 -12.83
C PRO A 150 -1.45 9.88 -13.19
N ASP A 151 -0.58 9.23 -12.43
CA ASP A 151 0.88 9.21 -12.65
C ASP A 151 1.32 8.05 -13.56
N VAL A 152 0.41 7.16 -13.96
CA VAL A 152 0.73 5.98 -14.77
C VAL A 152 -0.16 5.90 -15.99
N ASP A 153 0.49 5.91 -17.16
CA ASP A 153 -0.15 5.61 -18.44
C ASP A 153 -0.11 4.11 -18.76
N ASP A 154 -0.78 3.73 -19.86
CA ASP A 154 -0.86 2.35 -20.30
C ASP A 154 0.51 1.76 -20.65
N ALA A 155 1.42 2.56 -21.20
CA ALA A 155 2.75 2.08 -21.59
C ALA A 155 3.61 1.74 -20.36
N LEU A 156 3.57 2.59 -19.34
CA LEU A 156 4.24 2.36 -18.06
C LEU A 156 3.62 1.18 -17.30
N LEU A 157 2.30 1.02 -17.38
CA LEU A 157 1.64 -0.16 -16.82
C LEU A 157 2.15 -1.45 -17.49
N ASP A 158 2.19 -1.50 -18.84
CA ASP A 158 2.69 -2.69 -19.56
C ASP A 158 4.17 -2.98 -19.29
N ALA A 159 4.99 -1.93 -19.21
CA ALA A 159 6.39 -2.06 -18.83
C ALA A 159 6.55 -2.66 -17.42
N THR A 160 5.69 -2.24 -16.48
CA THR A 160 5.68 -2.77 -15.11
C THR A 160 5.33 -4.25 -15.07
N ILE A 161 4.39 -4.73 -15.89
CA ILE A 161 4.07 -6.17 -15.96
C ILE A 161 5.32 -6.96 -16.33
N THR A 162 5.97 -6.53 -17.40
CA THR A 162 7.07 -7.25 -18.03
C THR A 162 8.34 -7.22 -17.19
N ALA A 163 8.61 -6.08 -16.53
CA ALA A 163 9.83 -5.89 -15.74
C ALA A 163 9.68 -6.25 -14.25
N VAL A 164 8.45 -6.33 -13.71
CA VAL A 164 8.20 -6.48 -12.27
C VAL A 164 7.30 -7.66 -11.95
N LEU A 165 6.03 -7.64 -12.39
CA LEU A 165 5.05 -8.59 -11.88
C LEU A 165 5.25 -10.00 -12.44
N GLN A 166 5.39 -10.14 -13.76
CA GLN A 166 5.55 -11.46 -14.37
C GLN A 166 6.87 -12.14 -13.94
N PRO A 167 8.04 -11.45 -13.93
CA PRO A 167 9.27 -12.03 -13.39
C PRO A 167 9.16 -12.48 -11.93
N CYS A 168 8.38 -11.76 -11.10
CA CYS A 168 8.14 -12.15 -9.71
C CYS A 168 7.33 -13.46 -9.63
N VAL A 169 6.27 -13.57 -10.43
CA VAL A 169 5.44 -14.78 -10.51
C VAL A 169 6.26 -15.98 -11.01
N ASP A 170 7.06 -15.79 -12.05
CA ASP A 170 7.90 -16.83 -12.64
C ASP A 170 8.97 -17.29 -11.63
N ALA A 171 9.66 -16.37 -10.96
CA ALA A 171 10.65 -16.71 -9.94
C ALA A 171 10.04 -17.46 -8.74
N LEU A 172 8.82 -17.09 -8.31
CA LEU A 172 8.10 -17.82 -7.26
C LEU A 172 7.72 -19.22 -7.70
N LYS A 173 7.31 -19.40 -8.96
CA LYS A 173 6.99 -20.70 -9.56
C LYS A 173 8.21 -21.58 -9.67
N ASP A 174 9.34 -21.06 -10.16
CA ASP A 174 10.59 -21.81 -10.35
C ASP A 174 11.18 -22.30 -9.01
N ARG A 175 10.89 -21.60 -7.91
CA ARG A 175 11.19 -22.02 -6.54
C ARG A 175 10.24 -23.08 -5.97
N GLY A 176 9.23 -23.50 -6.73
CA GLY A 176 8.18 -24.43 -6.27
C GLY A 176 7.14 -23.81 -5.34
N THR A 177 7.05 -22.48 -5.32
CA THR A 177 6.14 -21.70 -4.45
C THR A 177 5.21 -20.80 -5.26
N SER A 178 4.51 -21.38 -6.26
CA SER A 178 3.62 -20.63 -7.15
C SER A 178 2.62 -19.75 -6.37
N PHE A 179 2.46 -18.51 -6.86
CA PHE A 179 1.63 -17.50 -6.23
C PHE A 179 0.22 -17.49 -6.82
N VAL A 180 -0.81 -17.66 -6.00
CA VAL A 180 -2.23 -17.50 -6.38
C VAL A 180 -2.79 -16.35 -5.55
N GLY A 181 -3.49 -15.39 -6.14
CA GLY A 181 -4.07 -14.27 -5.39
C GLY A 181 -3.86 -12.93 -6.08
N CYS A 182 -3.96 -11.83 -5.32
CA CYS A 182 -3.65 -10.49 -5.80
C CYS A 182 -2.20 -10.16 -5.44
N LEU A 183 -1.33 -10.07 -6.45
CA LEU A 183 0.03 -9.58 -6.29
C LEU A 183 0.00 -8.06 -6.47
N TYR A 184 0.39 -7.36 -5.42
CA TYR A 184 0.51 -5.91 -5.37
C TYR A 184 1.99 -5.56 -5.43
N ALA A 185 2.38 -4.64 -6.30
CA ALA A 185 3.68 -4.00 -6.28
C ALA A 185 3.52 -2.51 -5.92
N GLY A 186 4.17 -2.08 -4.84
CA GLY A 186 4.37 -0.66 -4.55
C GLY A 186 5.61 -0.19 -5.27
N LEU A 187 5.48 0.83 -6.12
CA LEU A 187 6.54 1.32 -6.98
C LEU A 187 6.85 2.77 -6.67
N MET A 188 8.12 3.13 -6.81
CA MET A 188 8.55 4.51 -6.95
C MET A 188 8.84 4.77 -8.43
N LEU A 189 8.22 5.79 -9.01
CA LEU A 189 8.51 6.25 -10.36
C LEU A 189 9.71 7.19 -10.31
N THR A 190 10.91 6.65 -10.53
CA THR A 190 12.17 7.41 -10.50
C THR A 190 12.54 7.92 -11.90
N ASP A 191 13.48 8.85 -11.98
CA ASP A 191 14.05 9.30 -13.27
C ASP A 191 14.67 8.17 -14.10
N ALA A 192 15.07 7.06 -13.45
CA ALA A 192 15.61 5.87 -14.08
C ALA A 192 14.54 4.81 -14.40
N GLY A 193 13.25 5.12 -14.19
CA GLY A 193 12.11 4.22 -14.38
C GLY A 193 11.49 3.69 -13.07
N PRO A 194 10.48 2.81 -13.17
CA PRO A 194 9.79 2.24 -12.02
C PRO A 194 10.72 1.32 -11.22
N ARG A 195 10.77 1.52 -9.90
CA ARG A 195 11.56 0.71 -8.96
C ARG A 195 10.66 0.19 -7.85
N VAL A 196 10.74 -1.10 -7.56
CA VAL A 196 9.92 -1.73 -6.53
C VAL A 196 10.36 -1.29 -5.13
N LEU A 197 9.39 -0.78 -4.36
CA LEU A 197 9.53 -0.50 -2.92
C LEU A 197 9.26 -1.76 -2.10
N GLU A 198 8.16 -2.46 -2.42
CA GLU A 198 7.72 -3.68 -1.75
C GLU A 198 6.65 -4.42 -2.58
N PHE A 199 6.44 -5.69 -2.24
CA PHE A 199 5.30 -6.47 -2.70
C PHE A 199 4.32 -6.71 -1.55
N ASN A 200 3.03 -6.71 -1.85
CA ASN A 200 1.99 -7.26 -0.97
C ASN A 200 1.32 -8.47 -1.65
N ALA A 201 0.90 -9.43 -0.82
CA ALA A 201 0.40 -10.74 -1.24
C ALA A 201 -1.15 -10.80 -1.16
N ARG A 202 -1.79 -9.64 -1.25
CA ARG A 202 -3.23 -9.38 -1.10
C ARG A 202 -3.59 -8.05 -1.74
N PHE A 203 -4.88 -7.75 -1.80
CA PHE A 203 -5.33 -6.39 -2.09
C PHE A 203 -4.85 -5.38 -1.03
N GLY A 204 -4.59 -4.17 -1.49
CA GLY A 204 -4.33 -3.01 -0.64
C GLY A 204 -5.62 -2.50 0.02
N ASP A 205 -5.47 -1.77 1.11
CA ASP A 205 -6.55 -1.09 1.82
C ASP A 205 -5.98 0.28 2.23
N PRO A 206 -6.44 1.40 1.64
CA PRO A 206 -7.75 1.56 1.00
C PRO A 206 -7.83 1.29 -0.51
N GLU A 207 -6.79 0.82 -1.19
CA GLU A 207 -6.74 0.76 -2.66
C GLU A 207 -7.83 -0.14 -3.26
N ALA A 208 -8.18 -1.27 -2.62
CA ALA A 208 -9.28 -2.12 -3.09
C ALA A 208 -10.61 -1.38 -3.19
N GLN A 209 -10.85 -0.42 -2.31
CA GLN A 209 -12.10 0.33 -2.20
C GLN A 209 -12.29 1.31 -3.34
N VAL A 210 -11.22 1.70 -4.05
CA VAL A 210 -11.28 2.54 -5.25
C VAL A 210 -11.08 1.73 -6.54
N LEU A 211 -10.39 0.60 -6.48
CA LEU A 211 -10.19 -0.29 -7.63
C LEU A 211 -11.44 -1.08 -7.99
N LEU A 212 -12.02 -1.79 -7.03
CA LEU A 212 -13.10 -2.74 -7.29
C LEU A 212 -14.39 -2.08 -7.79
N PRO A 213 -14.79 -0.88 -7.34
CA PRO A 213 -15.97 -0.20 -7.90
C PRO A 213 -15.86 0.15 -9.38
N LEU A 214 -14.64 0.28 -9.90
CA LEU A 214 -14.39 0.57 -11.32
C LEU A 214 -14.37 -0.69 -12.18
N LEU A 215 -14.32 -1.90 -11.59
CA LEU A 215 -14.16 -3.14 -12.34
C LEU A 215 -15.43 -3.43 -13.19
N ASP A 216 -15.25 -3.53 -14.50
CA ASP A 216 -16.31 -3.84 -15.49
C ASP A 216 -16.26 -5.32 -15.91
N GLU A 217 -15.99 -6.18 -14.92
CA GLU A 217 -15.97 -7.63 -15.00
C GLU A 217 -16.49 -8.21 -13.69
N SER A 218 -16.93 -9.48 -13.71
CA SER A 218 -17.31 -10.17 -12.48
C SER A 218 -16.08 -10.44 -11.61
N ALA A 219 -15.94 -9.71 -10.51
CA ALA A 219 -14.91 -9.96 -9.51
C ALA A 219 -14.93 -11.43 -9.06
N LEU A 220 -16.11 -12.00 -8.81
CA LEU A 220 -16.24 -13.39 -8.37
C LEU A 220 -15.66 -14.37 -9.41
N GLU A 221 -15.94 -14.17 -10.69
CA GLU A 221 -15.43 -15.05 -11.74
C GLU A 221 -13.90 -14.98 -11.85
N LEU A 222 -13.33 -13.78 -11.79
CA LEU A 222 -11.88 -13.58 -11.80
C LEU A 222 -11.21 -14.27 -10.60
N LEU A 223 -11.73 -14.07 -9.39
CA LEU A 223 -11.19 -14.67 -8.17
C LEU A 223 -11.29 -16.21 -8.20
N VAL A 224 -12.40 -16.75 -8.70
CA VAL A 224 -12.59 -18.20 -8.87
C VAL A 224 -11.65 -18.76 -9.95
N ALA A 225 -11.44 -18.02 -11.05
CA ALA A 225 -10.52 -18.41 -12.11
C ALA A 225 -9.08 -18.49 -11.59
N CYS A 226 -8.62 -17.49 -10.82
CA CYS A 226 -7.33 -17.53 -10.12
C CYS A 226 -7.21 -18.76 -9.22
N ALA A 227 -8.19 -18.96 -8.33
CA ALA A 227 -8.18 -20.06 -7.36
C ALA A 227 -8.19 -21.46 -8.01
N ARG A 228 -8.54 -21.56 -9.30
CA ARG A 228 -8.64 -22.81 -10.06
C ARG A 228 -7.57 -22.94 -11.15
N GLY A 229 -6.64 -22.00 -11.31
CA GLY A 229 -5.61 -22.05 -12.35
C GLY A 229 -6.16 -21.84 -13.77
N ARG A 230 -7.22 -21.04 -13.91
CA ARG A 230 -7.97 -20.84 -15.17
C ARG A 230 -8.09 -19.36 -15.56
N LEU A 231 -7.18 -18.53 -15.06
CA LEU A 231 -7.24 -17.10 -15.33
C LEU A 231 -6.80 -16.81 -16.76
N GLU A 232 -7.65 -16.12 -17.50
CA GLU A 232 -7.25 -15.60 -18.81
C GLU A 232 -6.28 -14.42 -18.60
N PRO A 233 -5.12 -14.39 -19.27
CA PRO A 233 -4.16 -13.32 -19.07
C PRO A 233 -4.65 -11.99 -19.69
N GLY A 234 -3.87 -10.92 -19.49
CA GLY A 234 -4.14 -9.60 -20.09
C GLY A 234 -4.70 -8.61 -19.08
N ARG A 235 -5.41 -7.58 -19.55
CA ARG A 235 -5.98 -6.52 -18.69
C ARG A 235 -7.45 -6.79 -18.40
N ALA A 236 -7.85 -6.68 -17.14
CA ALA A 236 -9.26 -6.64 -16.78
C ALA A 236 -9.89 -5.34 -17.30
N ARG A 237 -11.17 -5.40 -17.68
CA ARG A 237 -11.94 -4.24 -18.09
C ARG A 237 -12.37 -3.43 -16.88
N PHE A 238 -12.28 -2.11 -17.03
CA PHE A 238 -12.72 -1.15 -16.05
C PHE A 238 -13.54 -0.07 -16.74
N ARG A 239 -14.37 0.59 -15.94
CA ARG A 239 -15.05 1.83 -16.32
C ARG A 239 -14.02 2.93 -16.56
N ALA A 240 -14.38 3.88 -17.42
CA ALA A 240 -13.55 5.06 -17.69
C ALA A 240 -13.57 6.10 -16.55
N ASP A 241 -14.47 5.93 -15.57
CA ASP A 241 -14.56 6.79 -14.39
C ASP A 241 -13.27 6.73 -13.54
N THR A 242 -13.07 7.77 -12.75
CA THR A 242 -12.13 7.81 -11.63
C THR A 242 -12.87 7.56 -10.33
N ALA A 243 -12.28 6.76 -9.44
CA ALA A 243 -12.75 6.57 -8.08
C ALA A 243 -11.77 7.19 -7.09
N LEU A 244 -12.29 7.90 -6.10
CA LEU A 244 -11.52 8.50 -5.02
C LEU A 244 -12.15 8.14 -3.68
N GLY A 245 -11.32 7.64 -2.78
CA GLY A 245 -11.70 7.20 -1.45
C GLY A 245 -11.00 8.00 -0.37
N VAL A 246 -11.76 8.56 0.56
CA VAL A 246 -11.23 9.27 1.74
C VAL A 246 -11.47 8.42 2.99
N VAL A 247 -10.39 8.08 3.69
CA VAL A 247 -10.47 7.34 4.94
C VAL A 247 -10.70 8.31 6.11
N THR A 248 -11.66 7.96 6.95
CA THR A 248 -11.85 8.57 8.27
C THR A 248 -11.20 7.69 9.33
N ALA A 249 -10.57 8.33 10.32
CA ALA A 249 -9.88 7.67 11.41
C ALA A 249 -10.30 8.24 12.77
N THR A 250 -10.22 7.41 13.80
CA THR A 250 -10.42 7.81 15.21
C THR A 250 -9.29 8.69 15.68
N ALA A 251 -9.60 9.63 16.58
CA ALA A 251 -8.61 10.40 17.32
C ALA A 251 -7.50 9.49 17.89
N GLY A 252 -6.25 9.89 17.64
CA GLY A 252 -5.05 9.20 18.13
C GLY A 252 -4.45 8.19 17.15
N TYR A 253 -5.15 7.85 16.06
CA TYR A 253 -4.58 7.01 15.00
C TYR A 253 -3.34 7.69 14.38
N PRO A 254 -2.21 6.97 14.11
CA PRO A 254 -1.99 5.52 14.17
C PRO A 254 -1.45 4.97 15.51
N GLY A 255 -1.45 5.77 16.57
CA GLY A 255 -1.09 5.38 17.93
C GLY A 255 -2.26 4.76 18.70
N ASP A 256 -2.41 5.14 19.96
CA ASP A 256 -3.51 4.70 20.81
C ASP A 256 -4.82 5.38 20.39
N VAL A 257 -5.83 4.57 20.07
CA VAL A 257 -7.09 5.04 19.50
C VAL A 257 -8.23 4.98 20.50
N ARG A 258 -9.10 5.99 20.48
CA ARG A 258 -10.39 5.94 21.18
C ARG A 258 -11.43 5.23 20.32
N THR A 259 -12.20 4.31 20.91
CA THR A 259 -13.31 3.63 20.23
C THR A 259 -14.63 3.79 20.98
N GLY A 260 -15.76 3.56 20.31
CA GLY A 260 -17.10 3.66 20.89
C GLY A 260 -17.84 4.95 20.56
N ASP A 261 -17.21 5.87 19.82
CA ASP A 261 -17.83 7.12 19.38
C ASP A 261 -18.97 6.83 18.39
N ILE A 262 -20.10 7.53 18.54
CA ILE A 262 -21.28 7.32 17.68
C ILE A 262 -20.97 7.85 16.27
N VAL A 263 -21.25 7.04 15.26
CA VAL A 263 -21.14 7.42 13.84
C VAL A 263 -22.51 7.84 13.33
N THR A 264 -22.61 9.06 12.80
CA THR A 264 -23.86 9.63 12.25
C THR A 264 -23.66 10.18 10.83
N GLY A 265 -24.78 10.44 10.14
CA GLY A 265 -24.80 11.11 8.83
C GLY A 265 -24.75 10.19 7.61
N LEU A 266 -24.65 8.86 7.80
CA LEU A 266 -24.61 7.90 6.68
C LEU A 266 -25.91 7.86 5.87
N ASP A 267 -27.06 8.11 6.50
CA ASP A 267 -28.37 8.12 5.82
C ASP A 267 -28.59 9.37 4.96
N ALA A 268 -27.71 10.37 5.08
CA ALA A 268 -27.78 11.63 4.35
C ALA A 268 -26.84 11.68 3.14
N LEU A 269 -26.16 10.58 2.80
CA LEU A 269 -25.26 10.52 1.66
C LEU A 269 -26.03 10.34 0.35
N ASP A 270 -25.43 10.80 -0.74
CA ASP A 270 -25.98 10.59 -2.07
C ASP A 270 -25.95 9.09 -2.43
N GLY A 271 -26.96 8.64 -3.20
CA GLY A 271 -27.20 7.21 -3.42
C GLY A 271 -26.14 6.49 -4.27
N ASP A 272 -25.25 7.23 -4.92
CA ASP A 272 -24.14 6.74 -5.74
C ASP A 272 -22.79 6.73 -5.00
N VAL A 273 -22.75 7.19 -3.75
CA VAL A 273 -21.55 7.14 -2.90
C VAL A 273 -21.46 5.79 -2.20
N LEU A 274 -20.26 5.21 -2.21
CA LEU A 274 -19.97 3.96 -1.52
C LEU A 274 -19.32 4.26 -0.16
N VAL A 275 -19.82 3.62 0.89
CA VAL A 275 -19.21 3.69 2.23
C VAL A 275 -18.74 2.31 2.63
N PHE A 276 -17.42 2.14 2.68
CA PHE A 276 -16.81 0.92 3.17
C PHE A 276 -16.53 1.02 4.66
N HIS A 277 -17.06 0.07 5.42
CA HIS A 277 -16.85 -0.01 6.86
C HIS A 277 -15.52 -0.70 7.18
N GLY A 278 -14.63 0.02 7.86
CA GLY A 278 -13.43 -0.53 8.48
C GLY A 278 -13.71 -0.88 9.95
N GLY A 279 -13.12 -0.11 10.87
CA GLY A 279 -13.34 -0.24 12.31
C GLY A 279 -14.67 0.35 12.76
N THR A 280 -15.78 -0.31 12.42
CA THR A 280 -17.10 -0.01 12.99
C THR A 280 -17.76 -1.24 13.62
N ARG A 281 -18.62 -1.01 14.61
CA ARG A 281 -19.49 -2.04 15.20
C ARG A 281 -20.89 -1.48 15.43
N ARG A 282 -21.90 -2.33 15.41
CA ARG A 282 -23.22 -1.99 15.94
C ARG A 282 -23.29 -2.38 17.41
N SER A 283 -23.78 -1.48 18.25
CA SER A 283 -24.17 -1.77 19.63
C SER A 283 -25.47 -2.58 19.67
N ASP A 284 -25.82 -3.11 20.85
CA ASP A 284 -27.04 -3.91 21.07
C ASP A 284 -28.33 -3.14 20.73
N ASP A 285 -28.30 -1.81 20.83
CA ASP A 285 -29.39 -0.89 20.44
C ASP A 285 -29.42 -0.58 18.93
N GLY A 286 -28.52 -1.18 18.15
CA GLY A 286 -28.37 -0.94 16.71
C GLY A 286 -27.51 0.27 16.34
N THR A 287 -27.06 1.07 17.32
CA THR A 287 -26.26 2.27 17.09
C THR A 287 -24.89 1.93 16.50
N LEU A 288 -24.52 2.57 15.39
CA LEU A 288 -23.21 2.40 14.77
C LEU A 288 -22.15 3.19 15.55
N ARG A 289 -21.03 2.53 15.87
CA ARG A 289 -19.93 3.10 16.66
C ARG A 289 -18.57 2.79 16.05
N THR A 290 -17.59 3.63 16.33
CA THR A 290 -16.18 3.37 16.02
C THR A 290 -15.67 2.15 16.83
N SER A 291 -14.82 1.33 16.21
CA SER A 291 -14.25 0.12 16.83
C SER A 291 -12.82 -0.18 16.38
N GLY A 292 -12.15 0.75 15.68
CA GLY A 292 -10.78 0.59 15.23
C GLY A 292 -10.21 1.91 14.72
N GLY A 293 -8.92 1.90 14.35
CA GLY A 293 -8.20 3.12 13.98
C GLY A 293 -8.71 3.81 12.72
N ARG A 294 -8.83 3.07 11.61
CA ARG A 294 -9.51 3.52 10.39
C ARG A 294 -10.96 3.07 10.46
N VAL A 295 -11.90 3.98 10.32
CA VAL A 295 -13.32 3.77 10.63
C VAL A 295 -14.14 3.52 9.36
N LEU A 296 -14.12 4.46 8.41
CA LEU A 296 -14.84 4.38 7.14
C LEU A 296 -13.92 4.81 5.99
N CYS A 297 -14.17 4.29 4.80
CA CYS A 297 -13.70 4.88 3.55
C CYS A 297 -14.90 5.34 2.73
N VAL A 298 -15.02 6.65 2.51
CA VAL A 298 -16.09 7.26 1.68
C VAL A 298 -15.55 7.38 0.27
N VAL A 299 -16.16 6.67 -0.67
CA VAL A 299 -15.71 6.55 -2.06
C VAL A 299 -16.76 7.15 -2.99
N ALA A 300 -16.32 8.05 -3.86
CA ALA A 300 -17.12 8.60 -4.93
C ALA A 300 -16.45 8.33 -6.29
N LEU A 301 -17.28 8.22 -7.32
CA LEU A 301 -16.82 8.12 -8.71
C LEU A 301 -17.07 9.47 -9.42
N GLY A 302 -16.27 9.77 -10.44
CA GLY A 302 -16.41 10.97 -11.27
C GLY A 302 -15.70 10.81 -12.61
N ALA A 303 -15.95 11.73 -13.54
CA ALA A 303 -15.33 11.72 -14.87
C ALA A 303 -13.80 11.91 -14.82
N ASP A 304 -13.31 12.57 -13.77
CA ASP A 304 -11.89 12.80 -13.49
C ASP A 304 -11.65 12.87 -11.98
N VAL A 305 -10.39 13.09 -11.60
CA VAL A 305 -9.97 13.18 -10.20
C VAL A 305 -10.66 14.31 -9.45
N ASP A 306 -10.84 15.48 -10.06
CA ASP A 306 -11.42 16.66 -9.39
C ASP A 306 -12.93 16.49 -9.15
N ALA A 307 -13.63 15.86 -10.09
CA ALA A 307 -15.04 15.51 -9.96
C ALA A 307 -15.24 14.45 -8.85
N ALA A 308 -14.47 13.36 -8.88
CA ALA A 308 -14.54 12.32 -7.85
C ALA A 308 -14.17 12.86 -6.47
N ARG A 309 -13.16 13.74 -6.39
CA ARG A 309 -12.72 14.42 -5.17
C ARG A 309 -13.81 15.29 -4.58
N SER A 310 -14.38 16.20 -5.38
CA SER A 310 -15.45 17.10 -4.93
C SER A 310 -16.63 16.30 -4.38
N HIS A 311 -17.08 15.29 -5.12
CA HIS A 311 -18.22 14.45 -4.71
C HIS A 311 -17.96 13.69 -3.41
N ALA A 312 -16.76 13.10 -3.24
CA ALA A 312 -16.36 12.41 -2.03
C ALA A 312 -16.36 13.35 -0.80
N TYR A 313 -15.77 14.54 -0.93
CA TYR A 313 -15.67 15.49 0.17
C TYR A 313 -17.00 16.15 0.55
N GLU A 314 -17.87 16.46 -0.43
CA GLU A 314 -19.21 16.98 -0.18
C GLU A 314 -20.07 15.99 0.62
N ASN A 315 -19.94 14.71 0.32
CA ASN A 315 -20.63 13.64 1.06
C ASN A 315 -19.97 13.35 2.41
N LEU A 316 -18.64 13.30 2.48
CA LEU A 316 -17.90 13.15 3.74
C LEU A 316 -18.23 14.28 4.74
N ALA A 317 -18.53 15.49 4.25
CA ALA A 317 -18.96 16.61 5.07
C ALA A 317 -20.28 16.37 5.82
N ARG A 318 -21.02 15.30 5.53
CA ARG A 318 -22.25 14.90 6.24
C ARG A 318 -21.99 13.87 7.35
N VAL A 319 -20.89 13.13 7.27
CA VAL A 319 -20.50 12.07 8.23
C VAL A 319 -19.84 12.67 9.46
N ARG A 320 -20.18 12.19 10.67
CA ARG A 320 -19.58 12.67 11.92
C ARG A 320 -19.36 11.53 12.92
N PHE A 321 -18.26 11.64 13.67
CA PHE A 321 -18.06 11.04 14.98
C PHE A 321 -17.04 11.89 15.76
N GLU A 322 -17.03 11.75 17.08
CA GLU A 322 -16.19 12.59 17.93
C GLU A 322 -14.69 12.34 17.67
N GLY A 323 -13.92 13.41 17.39
CA GLY A 323 -12.49 13.29 17.14
C GLY A 323 -12.11 12.73 15.77
N MET A 324 -13.03 12.72 14.81
CA MET A 324 -12.79 12.24 13.44
C MET A 324 -11.62 12.97 12.75
N GLN A 325 -10.66 12.18 12.27
CA GLN A 325 -9.51 12.62 11.49
C GLN A 325 -9.66 12.15 10.03
N TYR A 326 -9.40 13.03 9.07
CA TYR A 326 -9.27 12.68 7.65
C TYR A 326 -8.42 13.73 6.95
N ARG A 327 -7.80 13.36 5.83
CA ARG A 327 -7.03 14.29 4.98
C ARG A 327 -7.94 15.06 4.05
N ARG A 328 -7.58 16.30 3.69
CA ARG A 328 -8.33 17.21 2.79
C ARG A 328 -7.75 17.31 1.38
N ASP A 329 -6.62 16.65 1.15
CA ASP A 329 -5.81 16.72 -0.07
C ASP A 329 -5.68 15.35 -0.77
N ILE A 330 -6.55 14.38 -0.45
CA ILE A 330 -6.58 13.11 -1.19
C ILE A 330 -6.90 13.41 -2.66
N GLY A 331 -6.09 12.85 -3.56
CA GLY A 331 -6.20 13.08 -5.00
C GLY A 331 -5.76 14.46 -5.49
N ALA A 332 -5.31 15.36 -4.61
CA ALA A 332 -4.73 16.63 -5.04
C ALA A 332 -3.41 16.40 -5.80
N ALA A 333 -3.08 17.31 -6.72
CA ALA A 333 -1.80 17.28 -7.42
C ALA A 333 -0.64 17.31 -6.41
N VAL A 334 0.33 16.43 -6.58
CA VAL A 334 1.54 16.42 -5.74
C VAL A 334 2.36 17.66 -6.12
N THR A 335 2.33 18.69 -5.28
CA THR A 335 3.36 19.73 -5.36
C THR A 335 4.69 19.08 -5.02
N ALA A 336 5.63 19.08 -5.97
CA ALA A 336 6.95 18.48 -5.81
C ALA A 336 7.50 18.77 -4.41
N PHE A 337 7.98 17.72 -3.73
CA PHE A 337 8.72 17.87 -2.49
C PHE A 337 9.75 18.98 -2.69
N SER A 338 9.54 20.12 -2.01
CA SER A 338 10.64 21.04 -1.78
C SER A 338 11.61 20.23 -0.93
N ALA A 339 12.66 19.69 -1.56
CA ALA A 339 13.88 19.42 -0.84
C ALA A 339 14.14 20.67 -0.01
N ALA A 340 14.08 20.54 1.32
CA ALA A 340 14.50 21.62 2.18
C ALA A 340 15.91 21.97 1.71
N SER A 341 16.03 23.13 1.06
CA SER A 341 17.32 23.71 0.69
C SER A 341 18.07 24.02 1.99
N PRO A 342 19.41 23.97 1.94
CA PRO A 342 20.30 23.35 2.92
C PRO A 342 20.21 23.87 4.36
#